data_AF-A0A2A9K067-F1
#
_entry.id   AF-A0A2A9K067-F1
#
_cell.length_a   1.000
_cell.length_b   1.000
_cell.length_c   1.000
_cell.angle_alpha   90.00
_cell.angle_beta   90.00
_cell.angle_gamma   90.00
#
_symmetry.space_group_name_H-M   'P 1'
#
loop_
_entity.id
_entity.type
_entity.pdbx_description
1 polymer ?
#
loop_
_entity_poly.entity_id
_entity_poly.type
_entity_poly.pdbx_seq_one_letter_code
_entity_poly.pdbx_strand_id
1 'polypeptide(L)'
;MKLRDRKRLQRLMIVQDVSARQLARAAGWKSHSYMNRLLNGQAETLAPEPALRIAHHLGVGVEDLFLTKVERPTHHNGTNERTAA
;
A
#
# COMPACT_ATOMS: atom_id res chain seq x y z
N MET A 1 -1.54 3.89 -0.42
CA MET A 1 -2.14 2.76 0.32
C MET A 1 -1.13 2.20 1.30
N LYS A 2 -1.56 1.67 2.44
CA LYS A 2 -0.70 1.02 3.44
C LYS A 2 -0.82 -0.50 3.32
N LEU A 3 0.29 -1.24 3.31
CA LEU A 3 0.28 -2.69 3.40
C LEU A 3 -0.25 -3.11 4.78
N ARG A 4 -1.40 -3.80 4.78
CA ARG A 4 -2.09 -4.23 6.00
C ARG A 4 -1.39 -5.41 6.66
N ASP A 5 -1.14 -6.45 5.86
CA ASP A 5 -0.62 -7.72 6.34
C ASP A 5 0.46 -8.26 5.39
N ARG A 6 1.71 -8.04 5.81
CA ARG A 6 2.90 -8.53 5.13
C ARG A 6 3.01 -10.05 5.13
N LYS A 7 2.58 -10.72 6.21
CA LYS A 7 2.64 -12.18 6.33
C LYS A 7 1.63 -12.81 5.35
N ARG A 8 0.44 -12.21 5.21
CA ARG A 8 -0.55 -12.64 4.22
C ARG A 8 -0.04 -12.49 2.80
N LEU A 9 0.61 -11.36 2.47
CA LEU A 9 1.25 -11.17 1.17
C LEU A 9 2.28 -12.27 0.87
N GLN A 10 3.18 -12.54 1.82
CA GLN A 10 4.20 -13.59 1.68
C GLN A 10 3.57 -14.99 1.53
N ARG A 11 2.51 -15.29 2.27
CA ARG A 11 1.80 -16.57 2.17
C ARG A 11 1.18 -16.76 0.79
N LEU A 12 0.52 -15.73 0.25
CA LEU A 12 -0.05 -15.79 -1.11
C LEU A 12 1.03 -16.01 -2.16
N MET A 13 2.18 -15.33 -2.02
CA MET A 13 3.33 -15.53 -2.90
C MET A 13 3.81 -16.99 -2.88
N ILE A 14 3.92 -17.61 -1.70
CA ILE A 14 4.36 -19.01 -1.57
C ILE A 14 3.31 -19.96 -2.17
N VAL A 15 2.03 -19.79 -1.83
CA VAL A 15 0.95 -20.67 -2.29
C VAL A 15 0.77 -20.63 -3.81
N GLN A 16 1.01 -19.48 -4.43
CA GLN A 16 0.86 -19.29 -5.88
C GLN A 16 2.18 -19.38 -6.65
N ASP A 17 3.28 -19.75 -5.99
CA ASP A 17 4.64 -19.79 -6.57
C ASP A 17 5.06 -18.49 -7.28
N VAL A 18 4.70 -17.34 -6.68
CA VAL A 18 4.99 -16.01 -7.20
C VAL A 18 6.24 -15.44 -6.53
N SER A 19 7.30 -15.23 -7.31
CA SER A 19 8.51 -14.56 -6.86
C SER A 19 8.33 -13.05 -6.64
N ALA A 20 9.17 -12.46 -5.80
CA ALA A 20 9.21 -11.00 -5.60
C ALA A 20 9.46 -10.23 -6.92
N ARG A 21 10.20 -10.84 -7.86
CA ARG A 21 10.47 -10.25 -9.18
C ARG A 21 9.23 -10.27 -10.08
N GLN A 22 8.46 -11.35 -10.07
CA GLN A 22 7.17 -11.39 -10.79
C GLN A 22 6.20 -10.36 -10.20
N LEU A 23 6.08 -10.32 -8.88
CA LEU A 23 5.14 -9.41 -8.23
C LEU A 23 5.53 -7.93 -8.43
N ALA A 24 6.83 -7.61 -8.43
CA ALA A 24 7.30 -6.27 -8.77
C ALA A 24 6.99 -5.87 -10.21
N ARG A 25 7.10 -6.81 -11.16
CA ARG A 25 6.72 -6.57 -12.56
C ARG A 25 5.21 -6.34 -12.68
N ALA A 26 4.39 -7.14 -11.99
CA ALA A 26 2.94 -6.93 -11.95
C ALA A 26 2.58 -5.55 -11.38
N ALA A 27 3.31 -5.09 -10.36
CA ALA A 27 3.17 -3.76 -9.78
C ALA A 27 3.62 -2.61 -10.71
N GLY A 28 4.22 -2.92 -11.87
CA GLY A 28 4.74 -1.93 -12.82
C GLY A 28 6.14 -1.39 -12.49
N TRP A 29 6.90 -2.06 -11.62
CA TRP A 29 8.25 -1.62 -11.25
C TRP A 29 9.33 -2.24 -12.12
N LYS A 30 10.35 -1.43 -12.45
CA LYS A 30 11.53 -1.87 -13.22
C LYS A 30 12.44 -2.82 -12.42
N SER A 31 12.42 -2.73 -11.10
CA SER A 31 13.20 -3.57 -10.20
C SER A 31 12.36 -4.07 -9.03
N HIS A 32 12.83 -5.15 -8.41
CA HIS A 32 12.17 -5.75 -7.25
C HIS A 32 12.66 -5.17 -5.91
N SER A 33 13.50 -4.13 -5.93
CA SER A 33 14.05 -3.53 -4.71
C SER A 33 12.96 -2.98 -3.80
N TYR A 34 11.95 -2.31 -4.37
CA TYR A 34 10.84 -1.78 -3.58
C TYR A 34 9.92 -2.88 -3.06
N MET A 35 9.71 -3.96 -3.83
CA MET A 35 9.00 -5.15 -3.36
C MET A 35 9.73 -5.78 -2.17
N ASN A 36 11.04 -5.95 -2.25
CA ASN A 36 11.83 -6.46 -1.13
C ASN A 36 11.73 -5.57 0.11
N ARG A 37 11.71 -4.24 -0.06
CA ARG A 37 11.47 -3.32 1.06
C ARG A 37 10.11 -3.55 1.72
N LEU A 38 9.05 -3.76 0.95
CA LEU A 38 7.73 -4.12 1.48
C LEU A 38 7.74 -5.46 2.22
N LEU A 39 8.36 -6.50 1.63
CA LEU A 39 8.47 -7.84 2.22
C LEU A 39 9.35 -7.86 3.48
N ASN A 40 10.33 -6.97 3.56
CA ASN A 40 11.21 -6.83 4.72
C ASN A 40 10.66 -5.85 5.77
N GLY A 41 9.58 -5.13 5.48
CA GLY A 41 9.01 -4.13 6.38
C GLY A 41 9.79 -2.80 6.42
N GLN A 42 10.71 -2.58 5.48
CA GLN A 42 11.44 -1.32 5.30
C GLN A 42 10.62 -0.27 4.52
N ALA A 43 9.47 -0.68 3.99
CA ALA A 43 8.45 0.19 3.44
C ALA A 43 7.09 -0.37 3.89
N GLU A 44 6.16 0.52 4.23
CA GLU A 44 4.80 0.13 4.64
C GLU A 44 3.73 0.65 3.68
N THR A 45 4.09 1.55 2.79
CA THR A 45 3.15 2.25 1.91
C THR A 45 3.59 2.12 0.47
N LEU A 46 2.63 2.18 -0.45
CA LEU A 46 2.83 2.25 -1.89
C LEU A 46 1.71 3.06 -2.55
N ALA A 47 1.93 3.50 -3.78
CA ALA A 47 0.89 4.20 -4.54
C ALA A 47 -0.34 3.29 -4.80
N PRO A 48 -1.54 3.85 -5.00
CA PRO A 48 -2.76 3.05 -5.22
C PRO A 48 -2.66 2.11 -6.43
N GLU A 49 -2.14 2.61 -7.55
CA GLU A 49 -2.03 1.88 -8.81
C GLU A 49 -1.23 0.56 -8.66
N PRO A 50 0.00 0.54 -8.11
CA PRO A 50 0.70 -0.70 -7.78
C PRO A 50 -0.06 -1.65 -6.85
N ALA A 51 -0.78 -1.13 -5.84
CA ALA A 51 -1.53 -1.95 -4.90
C ALA A 51 -2.70 -2.68 -5.59
N LEU A 52 -3.42 -1.97 -6.46
CA LEU A 52 -4.49 -2.54 -7.29
C LEU A 52 -3.96 -3.66 -8.18
N ARG A 53 -2.84 -3.42 -8.87
CA ARG A 53 -2.23 -4.42 -9.76
C ARG A 53 -1.72 -5.64 -9.02
N ILE A 54 -1.12 -5.47 -7.85
CA ILE A 54 -0.67 -6.58 -6.98
C ILE A 54 -1.87 -7.43 -6.54
N ALA A 55 -2.94 -6.79 -6.05
CA ALA A 55 -4.13 -7.51 -5.59
C ALA A 55 -4.80 -8.28 -6.74
N HIS A 56 -4.95 -7.64 -7.90
CA HIS A 56 -5.47 -8.27 -9.12
C HIS A 56 -4.60 -9.46 -9.55
N HIS A 57 -3.27 -9.30 -9.55
CA HIS A 57 -2.35 -10.38 -9.93
C HIS A 57 -2.46 -11.60 -9.01
N LEU A 58 -2.70 -11.37 -7.71
CA LEU A 58 -2.86 -12.44 -6.72
C LEU A 58 -4.30 -12.96 -6.60
N GLY A 59 -5.24 -12.40 -7.37
CA GLY A 59 -6.65 -12.80 -7.35
C GLY A 59 -7.38 -12.51 -6.04
N VAL A 60 -6.97 -11.47 -5.30
CA VAL A 60 -7.56 -11.10 -4.01
C VAL A 60 -8.14 -9.70 -4.02
N GLY A 61 -9.06 -9.42 -3.09
CA GLY A 61 -9.56 -8.07 -2.88
C GLY A 61 -8.43 -7.14 -2.45
N VAL A 62 -8.45 -5.89 -2.91
CA VAL A 62 -7.43 -4.89 -2.55
C VAL A 62 -7.42 -4.67 -1.04
N GLU A 63 -8.59 -4.62 -0.42
CA GLU A 63 -8.77 -4.42 1.02
C GLU A 63 -8.26 -5.60 1.87
N ASP A 64 -8.07 -6.78 1.28
CA ASP A 64 -7.47 -7.93 1.97
C ASP A 64 -5.99 -7.72 2.27
N LEU A 65 -5.30 -7.00 1.40
CA LEU A 65 -3.85 -6.76 1.48
C LEU A 65 -3.50 -5.33 1.88
N PHE A 66 -4.33 -4.35 1.54
CA PHE A 66 -3.98 -2.94 1.64
C PHE A 66 -5.09 -2.14 2.33
N LEU A 67 -4.69 -1.20 3.18
CA LEU A 67 -5.56 -0.19 3.76
C LEU A 67 -5.56 1.05 2.86
N THR A 68 -6.77 1.50 2.51
CA THR A 68 -7.01 2.84 1.96
C THR A 68 -6.82 3.85 3.08
N LYS A 69 -5.78 4.68 2.96
CA LYS A 69 -5.59 5.80 3.90
C LYS A 69 -6.54 6.90 3.44
N VAL A 70 -7.72 6.95 4.02
CA VAL A 70 -8.60 8.12 3.90
C VAL A 70 -8.06 9.14 4.89
N GLU A 71 -7.27 10.10 4.40
CA GLU A 71 -6.95 11.26 5.22
C GLU A 71 -8.27 11.99 5.46
N ARG A 72 -8.81 11.93 6.67
CA ARG A 72 -9.89 12.84 7.04
C ARG A 72 -9.30 14.24 6.92
N PRO A 73 -9.89 15.16 6.15
CA PRO A 73 -9.50 16.55 6.25
C PRO A 73 -9.70 16.94 7.72
N THR A 74 -8.60 17.22 8.41
CA THR A 74 -8.66 17.92 9.68
C THR A 74 -9.27 19.27 9.34
N HIS A 75 -10.58 19.43 9.56
CA HIS A 75 -11.21 20.74 9.61
C HIS A 75 -10.45 21.53 10.67
N HIS A 76 -9.52 22.38 10.21
CA HIS A 76 -9.01 23.47 11.02
C HIS A 76 -10.16 24.46 11.10
N ASN A 77 -11.05 24.26 12.07
CA ASN A 77 -12.12 25.19 12.35
C ASN A 77 -11.44 26.43 12.95
N GLY A 78 -11.48 27.53 12.20
CA GLY A 78 -10.76 28.75 12.52
C GLY A 78 -11.25 29.38 13.82
N THR A 79 -10.33 30.06 14.51
CA THR A 79 -10.71 31.14 15.43
C THR A 79 -10.09 32.41 14.87
N ASN A 80 -10.87 33.10 14.05
CA ASN A 80 -10.64 34.49 13.67
C ASN A 80 -11.21 35.35 14.79
N GLU A 81 -10.49 35.47 15.91
CA GLU A 81 -10.81 36.48 16.91
C GLU A 81 -10.22 37.81 16.46
N ARG A 82 -11.08 38.60 15.81
CA ARG A 82 -10.96 40.05 15.75
C ARG A 82 -10.87 40.57 17.19
N THR A 83 -9.72 41.10 17.58
CA THR A 83 -9.64 42.09 18.65
C THR A 83 -9.44 43.46 18.01
N ALA A 84 -10.57 44.15 17.84
CA ALA A 84 -10.63 45.59 17.86
C ALA A 84 -11.01 45.99 19.30
N ALA A 85 -10.13 46.72 19.98
CA ALA A 85 -10.43 47.61 21.11
C ALA A 85 -9.26 48.58 21.26
#